data_AF-A0A935RT22-F1
#
_entry.id   AF-A0A935RT22-F1
#
_cell.length_a   1.000
_cell.length_b   1.000
_cell.length_c   1.000
_cell.angle_alpha   90.00
_cell.angle_beta   90.00
_cell.angle_gamma   90.00
#
_symmetry.space_group_name_H-M   'P 1'
#
loop_
_entity.id
_entity.type
_entity.pdbx_description
1 polymer ?
#
loop_
_entity_poly.entity_id
_entity_poly.type
_entity_poly.pdbx_seq_one_letter_code
_entity_poly.pdbx_strand_id
1 'polypeptide(L)' 'MADSYKQVYLHIVFAVKHRQALLEKTWRHKLFAYTSGILNKRDHYSLAVNGYNDHIHLFF' A
#
# COMPACT_ATOMS: atom_id res chain seq x y z
N MET A 1 7.46 -2.14 -28.17
CA MET A 1 7.04 -0.98 -28.99
C MET A 1 7.75 0.23 -28.44
N ALA A 2 8.49 0.95 -29.26
CA ALA A 2 9.26 2.11 -28.83
C ALA A 2 8.40 3.35 -28.53
N ASP A 3 7.08 3.29 -28.81
CA ASP A 3 6.18 4.45 -28.81
C ASP A 3 4.92 4.25 -27.96
N SER A 4 5.01 3.52 -26.84
CA SER A 4 3.86 3.32 -25.94
C SER A 4 4.11 3.93 -24.57
N TYR A 5 3.43 5.04 -24.29
CA TYR A 5 3.32 5.59 -22.95
C TYR A 5 2.13 4.95 -22.21
N LYS A 6 2.37 4.45 -20.99
CA LYS A 6 1.34 3.91 -20.12
C LYS A 6 1.52 4.47 -18.72
N GLN A 7 0.43 4.95 -18.15
CA GLN A 7 0.34 5.40 -16.77
C GLN A 7 -0.87 4.68 -16.16
N VAL A 8 -0.61 3.80 -15.20
CA VAL A 8 -1.62 2.94 -14.60
C VAL A 8 -1.59 3.18 -13.11
N TYR A 9 -2.75 3.52 -12.55
CA TYR A 9 -2.93 3.72 -11.12
C TYR A 9 -3.84 2.63 -10.57
N LEU A 10 -3.42 1.98 -9.50
CA LEU A 10 -4.17 0.91 -8.84
C LEU A 10 -4.42 1.26 -7.38
N HIS A 11 -5.68 1.19 -6.97
CA HIS A 11 -6.06 1.25 -5.55
C HIS A 11 -6.35 -0.16 -5.06
N ILE A 12 -5.37 -0.77 -4.38
CA ILE A 12 -5.49 -2.10 -3.83
C ILE A 12 -5.84 -2.01 -2.35
N VAL A 13 -6.90 -2.70 -1.94
CA VAL A 13 -7.36 -2.75 -0.55
C VAL A 13 -7.44 -4.19 -0.12
N PHE A 14 -6.83 -4.51 1.02
CA PHE A 14 -6.94 -5.84 1.63
C PHE A 14 -7.00 -5.73 3.15
N ALA A 15 -7.65 -6.72 3.75
CA ALA A 15 -7.85 -6.80 5.18
C ALA A 15 -6.84 -7.75 5.85
N VAL A 16 -6.60 -7.55 7.14
CA VAL A 16 -5.87 -8.49 7.97
C VAL A 16 -6.66 -9.77 8.20
N LYS A 17 -5.97 -10.82 8.66
CA LYS A 17 -6.56 -12.13 8.91
C LYS A 17 -7.78 -12.00 9.84
N HIS A 18 -8.91 -12.57 9.43
CA HIS A 18 -10.20 -12.52 10.13
C HIS A 18 -10.73 -11.10 10.43
N ARG A 19 -10.19 -10.04 9.82
CA ARG A 19 -10.50 -8.63 10.13
C ARG A 19 -10.36 -8.29 11.62
N GLN A 20 -9.47 -8.99 12.33
CA GLN A 20 -9.13 -8.60 13.69
C GLN A 20 -8.45 -7.23 13.65
N ALA A 21 -8.84 -6.29 14.50
CA ALA A 21 -8.36 -4.90 14.49
C ALA A 21 -6.90 -4.74 14.96
N LEU A 22 -5.96 -5.48 14.35
CA LEU A 22 -4.59 -5.66 14.80
C LEU A 22 -3.69 -4.49 14.41
N LEU A 23 -4.07 -3.62 13.47
CA LEU A 23 -3.27 -2.47 13.05
C LEU A 23 -3.33 -1.35 14.09
N GLU A 24 -2.67 -1.55 15.23
CA GLU A 24 -2.66 -0.59 16.33
C GLU A 24 -1.98 0.72 15.94
N LYS A 25 -2.47 1.82 16.51
CA LYS A 25 -1.91 3.17 16.27
C LYS A 25 -0.43 3.27 16.63
N THR A 26 0.02 2.49 17.62
CA THR A 26 1.40 2.45 18.14
C THR A 26 2.41 1.99 17.09
N TRP A 27 2.02 1.15 16.13
CA TRP A 27 2.98 0.54 15.20
C TRP A 27 2.57 0.57 13.72
N ARG A 28 1.28 0.76 13.37
CA ARG A 28 0.81 0.69 11.97
C ARG A 28 1.54 1.64 11.01
N HIS A 29 2.03 2.78 11.50
CA HIS A 29 2.80 3.73 10.69
C HIS A 29 4.12 3.13 10.18
N LYS A 30 4.79 2.26 10.97
CA LYS A 30 6.00 1.55 10.53
C LYS A 30 5.69 0.53 9.45
N LEU A 31 4.56 -0.17 9.57
CA LEU A 31 4.09 -1.08 8.53
C LEU A 31 3.82 -0.32 7.22
N PHE A 32 3.10 0.80 7.28
CA PHE A 32 2.81 1.61 6.09
C PHE A 32 4.09 2.12 5.41
N ALA A 33 5.07 2.60 6.19
CA ALA A 33 6.37 3.02 5.67
C ALA A 33 7.13 1.85 5.02
N TYR A 34 7.13 0.67 5.65
CA TYR A 34 7.76 -0.53 5.11
C TYR A 34 7.11 -0.98 3.79
N THR A 35 5.77 -0.98 3.72
CA THR A 35 5.03 -1.34 2.50
C THR A 35 5.27 -0.33 1.37
N SER A 36 5.31 0.97 1.67
CA SER A 36 5.71 1.99 0.69
C SER A 36 7.12 1.75 0.15
N GLY A 37 8.08 1.39 1.02
CA GLY A 37 9.43 0.99 0.61
C GLY A 37 9.46 -0.22 -0.33
N ILE A 38 8.61 -1.23 -0.09
CA ILE A 38 8.48 -2.39 -0.99
C ILE A 38 7.93 -1.98 -2.36
N LEU A 39 6.90 -1.13 -2.41
CA LEU A 39 6.33 -0.66 -3.68
C LEU A 39 7.38 0.11 -4.50
N ASN A 40 8.08 1.04 -3.87
CA ASN A 40 9.12 1.83 -4.53
C ASN A 40 10.29 0.97 -5.01
N LYS A 41 10.66 -0.08 -4.25
CA LYS A 41 11.71 -1.05 -4.67
C LYS A 41 11.28 -1.95 -5.83
N ARG A 42 9.97 -2.04 -6.12
CA ARG A 42 9.40 -2.80 -7.25
C ARG A 42 9.13 -1.91 -8.46
N ASP A 43 9.75 -0.73 -8.52
CA ASP A 43 9.58 0.26 -9.59
C ASP A 43 8.13 0.77 -9.75
N HIS A 44 7.33 0.68 -8.69
CA HIS A 44 6.05 1.40 -8.58
C HIS A 44 6.25 2.74 -7.89
N TYR A 45 5.37 3.70 -8.16
CA TYR A 45 5.37 5.00 -7.49
C TYR A 45 4.27 5.05 -6.44
N SER A 46 4.62 4.81 -5.17
CA SER A 46 3.65 4.87 -4.06
C SER A 46 3.09 6.29 -3.86
N LEU A 47 1.88 6.55 -4.35
CA LEU A 47 1.15 7.80 -4.11
C LEU A 47 0.63 7.90 -2.67
N ALA A 48 0.08 6.80 -2.14
CA ALA A 48 -0.37 6.73 -0.76
C ALA A 48 -0.36 5.29 -0.25
N VAL A 49 0.18 5.11 0.96
CA VAL A 49 0.06 3.87 1.72
C VAL A 49 -0.44 4.21 3.11
N ASN A 50 -1.66 3.77 3.42
CA ASN A 50 -2.30 4.01 4.70
C ASN A 50 -3.30 2.88 5.01
N GLY A 51 -4.16 3.08 6.00
CA GLY A 51 -5.12 2.08 6.42
C GLY A 51 -5.83 2.48 7.70
N TYR A 52 -6.71 1.58 8.15
CA TYR A 52 -7.37 1.70 9.43
C TYR A 52 -6.94 0.57 10.37
N ASN A 53 -7.84 0.05 11.19
CA ASN A 53 -7.54 -0.95 12.22
C ASN A 53 -7.49 -2.39 11.66
N ASP A 54 -8.21 -2.67 10.58
CA ASP A 54 -8.39 -4.02 10.03
C ASP A 54 -8.04 -4.14 8.53
N HIS A 55 -7.62 -3.05 7.87
CA HIS A 55 -7.29 -3.04 6.45
C HIS A 55 -6.22 -2.00 6.08
N ILE A 56 -5.62 -2.22 4.91
CA ILE A 56 -4.59 -1.38 4.31
C ILE A 56 -5.06 -0.94 2.92
N HIS A 57 -4.77 0.32 2.57
CA HIS A 57 -4.92 0.88 1.24
C HIS A 57 -3.53 1.12 0.64
N LEU A 58 -3.32 0.60 -0.57
CA LEU A 58 -2.16 0.89 -1.41
C LEU A 58 -2.65 1.63 -2.66
N PHE A 59 -2.13 2.83 -2.89
CA PHE A 59 -2.36 3.59 -4.10
C PHE A 59 -1.02 3.90 -4.75
N PHE A 60 -0.79 3.35 -5.94
CA PHE A 60 0.45 3.45 -6.70
C PHE A 60 0.22 3.28 -8.20
#